data_AF-A0A346PGJ2-F1
#
_entry.id   AF-A0A346PGJ2-F1
#
_cell.length_a   1.000
_cell.length_b   1.000
_cell.length_c   1.000
_cell.angle_alpha   90.00
_cell.angle_beta   90.00
_cell.angle_gamma   90.00
#
_symmetry.space_group_name_H-M   'P 1'
#
loop_
_entity.id
_entity.type
_entity.pdbx_description
1 polymer ?
#
loop_
_entity_poly.entity_id
_entity_poly.type
_entity_poly.pdbx_seq_one_letter_code
_entity_poly.pdbx_strand_id
1 'polypeptide(L)' 'MTDDMTVAEVLERVRERRRQKRCPDCSNVVSIRGFRGEYRWECRGCGAIGIGYRTRAGALEAVQQRRRNRR' A
#
# COMPACT_ATOMS: atom_id res chain seq x y z
N MET A 1 -18.50 -18.71 -17.29
CA MET A 1 -17.15 -18.35 -17.76
C MET A 1 -16.27 -18.33 -16.53
N THR A 2 -15.53 -19.41 -16.29
CA THR A 2 -14.51 -19.47 -15.24
C THR A 2 -13.27 -18.78 -15.81
N ASP A 3 -12.93 -17.61 -15.25
CA ASP A 3 -11.67 -16.92 -15.50
C ASP A 3 -10.52 -17.81 -15.01
N ASP A 4 -9.98 -18.64 -15.89
CA ASP A 4 -8.72 -19.35 -15.68
C ASP A 4 -7.56 -18.34 -15.76
N MET A 5 -7.39 -17.55 -14.69
CA MET A 5 -6.22 -16.70 -14.53
C MET A 5 -4.97 -17.59 -14.54
N THR A 6 -4.06 -17.31 -15.46
CA THR A 6 -2.77 -17.99 -15.49
C THR A 6 -1.94 -17.60 -14.26
N VAL A 7 -1.03 -18.49 -13.85
CA VAL A 7 -0.10 -18.21 -12.74
C VAL A 7 0.70 -16.92 -12.97
N ALA A 8 1.02 -16.61 -14.23
CA ALA A 8 1.70 -15.37 -14.61
C ALA A 8 0.88 -14.12 -14.26
N GLU A 9 -0.42 -14.11 -14.58
CA GLU A 9 -1.33 -12.99 -14.28
C GLU A 9 -1.53 -12.82 -12.77
N VAL A 10 -1.62 -13.93 -12.02
CA VAL A 10 -1.68 -13.88 -10.55
C VAL A 10 -0.41 -13.25 -9.97
N LEU A 11 0.77 -13.65 -10.46
CA LEU A 11 2.04 -13.11 -10.01
C LEU A 11 2.20 -11.63 -10.37
N GLU A 12 1.74 -11.21 -11.55
CA GLU A 12 1.75 -9.81 -11.97
C GLU A 12 0.85 -8.96 -11.05
N ARG A 13 -0.37 -9.42 -10.78
CA ARG A 13 -1.30 -8.76 -9.86
C ARG A 13 -0.75 -8.65 -8.45
N VAL A 14 0.00 -9.65 -7.98
CA VAL A 14 0.71 -9.60 -6.68
C VAL A 14 1.85 -8.58 -6.72
N ARG A 15 2.62 -8.53 -7.81
CA ARG A 15 3.71 -7.55 -8.00
C ARG A 15 3.16 -6.12 -8.01
N GLU A 16 2.06 -5.87 -8.71
CA GLU A 16 1.39 -4.56 -8.71
C GLU A 16 0.90 -4.17 -7.32
N ARG A 17 0.21 -5.07 -6.61
CA ARG A 17 -0.22 -4.82 -5.22
C ARG A 17 0.96 -4.54 -4.28
N ARG A 18 2.12 -5.16 -4.50
CA ARG A 18 3.35 -4.87 -3.75
C ARG A 18 3.95 -3.51 -4.12
N ARG A 19 3.94 -3.12 -5.41
CA ARG A 19 4.41 -1.80 -5.87
C ARG A 19 3.58 -0.65 -5.29
N GLN A 20 2.28 -0.85 -5.12
CA GLN A 20 1.36 0.13 -4.53
C GLN A 20 1.62 0.36 -3.03
N LYS A 21 2.17 -0.62 -2.32
CA LYS A 21 2.46 -0.56 -0.87
C LYS A 21 3.92 -0.20 -0.59
N ARG A 22 4.44 0.84 -1.22
CA ARG A 22 5.82 1.32 -0.97
C ARG A 22 5.85 2.67 -0.28
N CYS A 23 6.70 2.78 0.74
CA CYS A 23 6.91 3.99 1.50
C CYS A 23 7.48 5.10 0.59
N PRO A 24 6.96 6.33 0.70
CA PRO A 24 7.45 7.46 -0.09
C PRO A 24 8.85 7.93 0.33
N ASP A 25 9.32 7.55 1.52
CA ASP A 25 10.60 7.97 2.09
C ASP A 25 11.76 7.03 1.73
N CYS A 26 11.59 5.73 1.93
CA CYS A 26 12.68 4.76 1.74
C CYS A 26 12.35 3.66 0.73
N SER A 27 11.23 3.76 0.01
CA SER A 27 10.75 2.76 -0.96
C SER A 27 10.50 1.34 -0.41
N ASN A 28 10.70 1.11 0.89
CA ASN A 28 10.42 -0.15 1.57
C ASN A 28 8.90 -0.38 1.71
N VAL A 29 8.49 -1.60 2.00
CA VAL A 29 7.07 -1.98 2.05
C VAL A 29 6.37 -1.29 3.21
N VAL A 30 5.14 -0.84 2.98
CA VAL A 30 4.22 -0.40 4.05
C VAL A 30 3.22 -1.48 4.38
N SER A 31 2.96 -1.65 5.67
CA SER A 31 1.82 -2.39 6.18
C SER A 31 0.65 -1.44 6.38
N ILE A 32 -0.58 -1.88 6.12
CA ILE A 32 -1.81 -1.11 6.37
C ILE A 32 -2.70 -1.95 7.26
N ARG A 33 -3.12 -1.40 8.40
CA ARG A 33 -3.88 -2.09 9.44
C ARG A 33 -4.88 -1.15 10.10
N GLY A 34 -5.93 -1.72 10.70
CA GLY A 34 -6.87 -0.97 11.52
C GLY A 34 -6.19 -0.37 12.75
N PHE A 35 -6.63 0.81 13.16
CA PHE A 35 -6.14 1.54 14.34
C PHE A 35 -7.22 2.49 14.86
N ARG A 36 -7.73 2.24 16.07
CA ARG A 36 -8.73 3.08 16.76
C ARG A 36 -9.98 3.42 15.91
N GLY A 37 -10.54 2.43 15.21
CA GLY A 37 -11.71 2.64 14.34
C GLY A 37 -11.40 3.23 12.96
N GLU A 38 -10.13 3.55 12.72
CA GLU A 38 -9.62 4.03 11.43
C GLU A 38 -8.57 3.04 10.87
N TYR A 39 -7.84 3.48 9.87
CA TYR A 39 -6.70 2.78 9.28
C TYR A 39 -5.43 3.60 9.45
N ARG A 40 -4.31 2.89 9.60
CA ARG A 40 -2.96 3.44 9.55
C ARG A 40 -2.10 2.68 8.58
N TRP A 41 -1.09 3.33 8.03
CA TRP A 41 0.02 2.68 7.37
C TRP A 41 1.32 2.89 8.14
N GLU A 42 2.22 1.91 8.05
CA GLU A 42 3.52 1.93 8.71
C GLU A 42 4.57 1.30 7.80
N CYS A 43 5.68 2.01 7.60
CA CYS A 43 6.82 1.53 6.84
C CYS A 43 7.65 0.52 7.63
N ARG A 44 7.95 -0.63 7.01
CA ARG A 44 8.80 -1.67 7.58
C ARG A 44 10.31 -1.38 7.54
N GLY A 45 10.71 -0.29 6.90
CA GLY A 45 12.11 0.14 6.78
C GLY A 45 12.45 1.26 7.74
N CYS A 46 11.90 2.46 7.48
CA CYS A 46 12.22 3.67 8.24
C CYS A 46 11.26 3.95 9.42
N GLY A 47 10.24 3.11 9.63
CA GLY A 47 9.25 3.33 10.70
C GLY A 47 8.30 4.49 10.46
N ALA A 48 8.30 5.12 9.28
CA ALA A 48 7.34 6.19 8.96
C ALA A 48 5.88 5.72 9.10
N ILE A 49 5.04 6.53 9.74
CA ILE A 49 3.64 6.23 10.03
C ILE A 49 2.74 7.29 9.41
N GLY A 50 1.59 6.87 8.87
CA GLY A 50 0.45 7.73 8.65
C GLY A 50 -0.79 7.15 9.31
N ILE A 51 -1.58 8.00 9.94
CA ILE A 51 -2.83 7.69 10.67
C ILE A 51 -3.96 8.59 10.14
N GLY A 52 -5.21 8.40 10.59
CA GLY A 52 -6.31 9.30 10.23
C GLY A 52 -7.14 8.85 9.02
N TYR A 53 -7.04 7.59 8.58
CA TYR A 53 -7.66 7.15 7.33
C TYR A 53 -8.96 6.39 7.57
N ARG A 54 -10.08 6.90 7.05
CA ARG A 54 -11.40 6.26 7.17
C ARG A 54 -11.47 4.87 6.55
N THR A 55 -10.69 4.61 5.50
CA THR A 55 -10.69 3.32 4.80
C THR A 55 -9.28 2.82 4.56
N ARG A 56 -9.16 1.50 4.39
CA ARG A 56 -7.92 0.86 3.96
C ARG A 56 -7.41 1.45 2.63
N ALA A 57 -8.32 1.73 1.71
CA ALA A 57 -8.01 2.32 0.41
C ALA A 57 -7.45 3.74 0.56
N GLY A 58 -8.08 4.58 1.39
CA GLY A 58 -7.59 5.93 1.66
C GLY A 58 -6.19 5.96 2.28
N ALA A 59 -5.87 5.00 3.16
CA ALA A 59 -4.51 4.85 3.68
C ALA A 59 -3.49 4.50 2.59
N LEU A 60 -3.88 3.71 1.58
CA LEU A 60 -3.03 3.35 0.45
C LEU A 60 -2.85 4.52 -0.52
N GLU A 61 -3.93 5.24 -0.82
CA GLU A 61 -3.92 6.43 -1.68
C GLU A 61 -3.01 7.52 -1.09
N ALA A 62 -3.08 7.76 0.22
CA ALA A 62 -2.24 8.73 0.90
C ALA A 62 -0.73 8.42 0.75
N VAL A 63 -0.35 7.13 0.83
CA VAL A 63 1.03 6.68 0.59
C VAL A 63 1.46 6.99 -0.84
N GLN A 64 0.59 6.72 -1.82
CA GLN A 64 0.87 6.97 -3.23
C GLN A 64 0.94 8.47 -3.55
N GLN A 65 0.04 9.28 -2.98
CA GLN A 65 0.01 10.72 -3.18
C GLN A 65 1.26 11.39 -2.60
N ARG A 66 1.69 11.00 -1.39
CA ARG A 66 2.97 11.47 -0.82
C ARG A 66 4.16 11.15 -1.73
N ARG A 67 4.14 9.99 -2.39
CA ARG A 67 5.20 9.58 -3.32
C ARG A 67 5.20 10.43 -4.59
N ARG A 68 4.02 10.84 -5.09
CA ARG A 68 3.90 11.75 -6.24
C ARG A 68 4.38 13.15 -5.90
N ASN A 69 4.00 13.69 -4.75
CA ASN A 69 4.37 15.05 -4.34
C ASN A 69 5.87 15.24 -4.04
N ARG A 70 6.64 14.15 -3.99
CA ARG A 70 8.10 14.17 -3.77
C ARG A 70 8.94 13.97 -5.03
N ARG A 71 8.32 13.61 -6.14
CA ARG A 71 8.98 13.53 -7.45
C ARG A 71 8.91 14.89 -8.12
#